data_AF-A0A5V6QHC9-F1
#
_entry.id   AF-A0A5V6QHC9-F1
#
_cell.length_a   1.000
_cell.length_b   1.000
_cell.length_c   1.000
_cell.angle_alpha   90.00
_cell.angle_beta   90.00
_cell.angle_gamma   90.00
#
_symmetry.space_group_name_H-M   'P 1'
#
loop_
_entity.id
_entity.type
_entity.pdbx_description
1 polymer ?
#
loop_
_entity_poly.entity_id
_entity_poly.type
_entity_poly.pdbx_seq_one_letter_code
_entity_poly.pdbx_strand_id
1 'polypeptide(L)'
;MYQRHNENIGPDRNYLSAVNMGTGDYCWIFGSDDILTKNSLALMEDKLAAGSDIYLCDRRELDISMTKISNPHRRWLNGGSRLFSFSNEADLIEYFSKCNSVGGLFSYLSSIIVKRNKWSDVIFDESYIGTAYAHVYILLRIINNMNSTLQYISLPLVDCRGDNDTFESNGKARRIKI
;
A
#
# COMPACT_ATOMS: atom_id res chain seq x y z
N MET A 1 4.34 -20.00 -2.53
CA MET A 1 4.44 -20.12 -4.01
C MET A 1 5.50 -19.13 -4.47
N TYR A 2 6.40 -19.52 -5.38
CA TYR A 2 7.39 -18.62 -5.97
C TYR A 2 7.22 -18.68 -7.48
N GLN A 3 7.10 -17.51 -8.12
CA GLN A 3 6.99 -17.39 -9.57
C GLN A 3 7.90 -16.26 -10.03
N ARG A 4 8.66 -16.54 -11.08
CA ARG A 4 9.52 -15.57 -11.76
C ARG A 4 9.07 -15.47 -13.20
N HIS A 5 8.88 -14.25 -13.69
CA HIS A 5 8.56 -14.02 -15.10
C HIS A 5 9.80 -14.25 -15.98
N ASN A 6 9.58 -14.75 -17.20
CA ASN A 6 10.64 -14.99 -18.18
C ASN A 6 11.25 -13.69 -18.73
N GLU A 7 10.50 -12.59 -18.60
CA GLU A 7 10.89 -11.25 -19.04
C GLU A 7 10.49 -10.19 -18.00
N ASN A 8 11.02 -8.98 -18.15
CA ASN A 8 10.63 -7.85 -17.31
C ASN A 8 9.29 -7.28 -17.78
N ILE A 9 8.23 -7.54 -17.02
CA ILE A 9 6.86 -7.06 -17.32
C ILE A 9 6.54 -5.69 -16.72
N GLY A 10 7.52 -5.07 -16.05
CA GLY A 10 7.36 -3.78 -15.39
C GLY A 10 6.64 -3.86 -14.03
N PRO A 11 6.74 -2.79 -13.22
CA PRO A 11 6.23 -2.75 -11.85
C PRO A 11 4.72 -3.01 -11.76
N ASP A 12 3.92 -2.30 -12.55
CA ASP A 12 2.45 -2.40 -12.49
C ASP A 12 1.96 -3.83 -12.71
N ARG A 13 2.47 -4.52 -13.74
CA ARG A 13 2.09 -5.92 -14.00
C ARG A 13 2.61 -6.85 -12.91
N ASN A 14 3.78 -6.59 -12.33
CA ASN A 14 4.26 -7.36 -11.20
C ASN A 14 3.32 -7.23 -9.99
N TYR A 15 2.80 -6.03 -9.69
CA TYR A 15 1.86 -5.83 -8.59
C TYR A 15 0.54 -6.59 -8.82
N LEU A 16 -0.04 -6.44 -10.02
CA LEU A 16 -1.28 -7.13 -10.41
C LEU A 16 -1.10 -8.65 -10.37
N SER A 17 -0.01 -9.16 -10.96
CA SER A 17 0.36 -10.57 -10.98
C SER A 17 0.52 -11.11 -9.56
N ALA A 18 1.23 -10.40 -8.68
CA ALA A 18 1.48 -10.82 -7.30
C ALA A 18 0.19 -11.07 -6.50
N VAL A 19 -0.79 -10.16 -6.62
CA VAL A 19 -2.10 -10.33 -5.95
C VAL A 19 -2.89 -11.47 -6.58
N ASN A 20 -2.89 -11.59 -7.90
CA ASN A 20 -3.61 -12.66 -8.62
C ASN A 20 -3.07 -14.07 -8.31
N MET A 21 -1.77 -14.20 -8.06
CA MET A 21 -1.15 -15.47 -7.64
C MET A 21 -1.46 -15.84 -6.18
N GLY A 22 -1.87 -14.88 -5.37
CA GLY A 22 -2.21 -15.09 -3.97
C GLY A 22 -3.44 -15.99 -3.82
N THR A 23 -3.38 -16.93 -2.87
CA THR A 23 -4.51 -17.84 -2.56
C THR A 23 -5.22 -17.49 -1.26
N GLY A 24 -4.68 -16.55 -0.48
CA GLY A 24 -5.29 -16.11 0.77
C GLY A 24 -6.51 -15.20 0.56
N ASP A 25 -7.28 -15.01 1.63
CA ASP A 25 -8.41 -14.07 1.64
C ASP A 25 -7.93 -12.61 1.58
N TYR A 26 -6.72 -12.36 2.09
CA TYR A 26 -6.03 -11.07 2.08
C TYR A 26 -4.68 -11.18 1.41
N CYS A 27 -4.29 -10.11 0.70
CA CYS A 27 -2.95 -9.95 0.15
C CYS A 27 -2.30 -8.74 0.80
N TRP A 28 -1.15 -8.96 1.45
CA TRP A 28 -0.23 -7.90 1.84
C TRP A 28 0.71 -7.65 0.67
N ILE A 29 0.55 -6.51 -0.01
CA ILE A 29 1.37 -6.16 -1.16
C ILE A 29 2.69 -5.61 -0.64
N PHE A 30 3.83 -6.14 -1.11
CA PHE A 30 5.13 -5.86 -0.47
C PHE A 30 6.23 -5.64 -1.50
N GLY A 31 7.02 -4.58 -1.31
CA GLY A 31 8.25 -4.33 -2.05
C GLY A 31 9.37 -5.25 -1.60
N SER A 32 10.28 -5.64 -2.50
CA SER A 32 11.38 -6.56 -2.19
C SER A 32 12.47 -5.96 -1.30
N ASP A 33 12.47 -4.64 -1.15
CA ASP A 33 13.44 -3.82 -0.41
C ASP A 33 12.95 -3.38 0.97
N ASP A 34 11.70 -3.69 1.31
CA ASP A 34 11.11 -3.45 2.62
C ASP A 34 11.18 -4.71 3.49
N ILE A 35 11.02 -4.55 4.81
CA ILE A 35 10.86 -5.68 5.72
C ILE A 35 9.73 -5.43 6.71
N LEU A 36 9.14 -6.52 7.18
CA LEU A 36 8.15 -6.49 8.24
C LEU A 36 8.79 -6.12 9.59
N THR A 37 8.11 -5.26 10.36
CA THR A 37 8.56 -5.00 11.73
C THR A 37 8.28 -6.23 12.62
N LYS A 38 8.99 -6.30 13.75
CA LYS A 38 8.80 -7.38 14.72
C LYS A 38 7.33 -7.46 15.15
N ASN A 39 6.77 -8.67 15.15
CA ASN A 39 5.37 -8.99 15.51
C ASN A 39 4.29 -8.44 14.57
N SER A 40 4.65 -7.84 13.44
CA SER A 40 3.68 -7.31 12.46
C SER A 40 2.66 -8.35 11.98
N LEU A 41 3.09 -9.58 11.71
CA LEU A 41 2.19 -10.66 11.30
C LEU A 41 1.16 -11.02 12.37
N ALA A 42 1.59 -11.19 13.62
CA ALA A 42 0.68 -11.48 14.74
C ALA A 42 -0.30 -10.32 14.97
N LEU A 43 0.18 -9.08 14.91
CA LEU A 43 -0.68 -7.89 14.98
C LEU A 43 -1.70 -7.88 13.84
N MET A 44 -1.28 -8.23 12.61
CA MET A 44 -2.20 -8.28 11.48
C MET A 44 -3.22 -9.41 11.62
N GLU A 45 -2.84 -10.59 12.10
CA GLU A 45 -3.76 -11.69 12.36
C GLU A 45 -4.91 -11.26 13.29
N ASP A 46 -4.60 -10.57 14.39
CA ASP A 46 -5.60 -9.99 15.29
C ASP A 46 -6.48 -8.94 14.60
N LYS A 47 -5.91 -8.09 13.73
CA LYS A 47 -6.64 -7.01 13.04
C LYS A 47 -7.53 -7.53 11.92
N LEU A 48 -7.14 -8.61 11.27
CA LEU A 48 -7.92 -9.23 10.19
C LEU A 48 -9.26 -9.79 10.68
N ALA A 49 -9.38 -10.10 11.98
CA ALA A 49 -10.66 -10.51 12.59
C ALA A 49 -11.76 -9.45 12.45
N ALA A 50 -11.40 -8.15 12.35
CA ALA A 50 -12.36 -7.07 12.11
C ALA A 50 -12.95 -7.09 10.68
N GLY A 51 -12.32 -7.80 9.75
CA GLY A 51 -12.86 -8.02 8.42
C GLY A 51 -12.97 -6.78 7.54
N SER A 52 -12.09 -5.77 7.69
CA SER A 52 -12.10 -4.59 6.82
C SER A 52 -11.63 -4.93 5.41
N ASP A 53 -12.10 -4.20 4.40
CA ASP A 53 -11.76 -4.50 3.00
C ASP A 53 -10.34 -4.08 2.62
N ILE A 54 -9.88 -2.98 3.22
CA ILE A 54 -8.52 -2.45 3.10
C ILE A 54 -7.97 -2.21 4.50
N TYR A 55 -6.70 -2.54 4.72
CA TYR A 55 -5.93 -2.07 5.84
C TYR A 55 -4.74 -1.26 5.31
N LEU A 56 -4.53 -0.09 5.90
CA LEU A 56 -3.41 0.78 5.61
C LEU A 56 -2.60 0.97 6.89
N CYS A 57 -1.39 0.42 6.95
CA CYS A 57 -0.50 0.61 8.10
C CYS A 57 0.55 1.69 7.83
N ASP A 58 1.11 2.27 8.89
CA ASP A 58 2.29 3.13 8.73
C ASP A 58 3.57 2.31 8.46
N ARG A 59 4.64 3.04 8.14
CA ARG A 59 6.00 2.52 8.03
C ARG A 59 6.97 3.30 8.91
N ARG A 60 8.13 2.71 9.17
CA ARG A 60 9.30 3.36 9.75
C ARG A 60 10.35 3.50 8.66
N GLU A 61 10.88 4.70 8.47
CA GLU A 61 11.95 4.94 7.50
C GLU A 61 13.30 4.70 8.18
N LEU A 62 14.11 3.79 7.61
CA LEU A 62 15.47 3.50 8.04
C LEU A 62 16.46 3.98 6.98
N ASP A 63 17.74 4.09 7.32
CA ASP A 63 18.80 4.34 6.36
C ASP A 63 19.04 3.14 5.42
N ILE A 64 19.93 3.30 4.44
CA ILE A 64 20.29 2.23 3.49
C ILE A 64 20.82 0.95 4.17
N SER A 65 21.38 1.09 5.37
CA SER A 65 21.89 -0.03 6.18
C SER A 65 20.82 -0.69 7.06
N MET A 66 19.59 -0.18 7.05
CA MET A 66 18.49 -0.58 7.92
C MET A 66 18.79 -0.40 9.43
N THR A 67 19.58 0.62 9.80
CA THR A 67 19.99 0.82 11.21
C THR A 67 19.50 2.12 11.83
N LYS A 68 19.73 3.28 11.20
CA LYS A 68 19.31 4.57 11.76
C LYS A 68 17.97 5.01 11.19
N ILE A 69 17.17 5.67 12.02
CA ILE A 69 15.91 6.28 11.58
C ILE A 69 16.23 7.62 10.93
N SER A 70 15.93 7.76 9.64
CA SER A 70 16.15 9.00 8.88
C SER A 70 15.03 10.02 9.11
N ASN A 71 13.77 9.55 9.11
CA ASN A 71 12.58 10.36 9.42
C ASN A 71 11.67 9.60 10.38
N PRO A 72 11.70 9.89 11.69
CA PRO A 72 10.86 9.17 12.65
C PRO A 72 9.38 9.48 12.41
N HIS A 73 8.70 8.53 11.76
CA HIS A 73 7.25 8.34 11.73
C HIS A 73 6.43 9.44 11.03
N ARG A 74 6.60 9.56 9.71
CA ARG A 74 5.66 10.28 8.84
C ARG A 74 4.38 9.47 8.68
N ARG A 75 3.38 9.77 9.51
CA ARG A 75 2.05 9.14 9.43
C ARG A 75 1.39 9.42 8.09
N TRP A 76 0.72 8.41 7.55
CA TRP A 76 -0.10 8.58 6.36
C TRP A 76 -1.31 9.47 6.61
N LEU A 77 -1.92 9.34 7.79
CA LEU A 77 -3.09 10.10 8.18
C LEU A 77 -2.85 10.88 9.48
N ASN A 78 -3.49 12.04 9.59
CA ASN A 78 -3.58 12.80 10.83
C ASN A 78 -4.45 12.08 11.87
N GLY A 79 -3.92 11.94 13.08
CA GLY A 79 -4.58 11.25 14.18
C GLY A 79 -3.99 9.87 14.45
N GLY A 80 -4.79 8.98 15.05
CA GLY A 80 -4.43 7.60 15.36
C GLY A 80 -5.16 6.60 14.48
N SER A 81 -5.00 5.32 14.82
CA SER A 81 -5.69 4.20 14.14
C SER A 81 -7.21 4.42 14.12
N ARG A 82 -7.85 4.18 12.97
CA ARG A 82 -9.27 4.48 12.77
C ARG A 82 -9.88 3.62 11.66
N LEU A 83 -11.13 3.23 11.85
CA LEU A 83 -11.97 2.64 10.82
C LEU A 83 -12.71 3.75 10.05
N PHE A 84 -12.68 3.66 8.73
CA PHE A 84 -13.48 4.45 7.81
C PHE A 84 -14.46 3.52 7.11
N SER A 85 -15.74 3.88 7.12
CA SER A 85 -16.80 3.16 6.41
C SER A 85 -17.24 4.01 5.23
N PHE A 86 -16.83 3.66 4.01
CA PHE A 86 -17.21 4.39 2.81
C PHE A 86 -18.62 3.98 2.38
N SER A 87 -19.60 4.23 3.24
CA SER A 87 -21.04 4.04 2.96
C SER A 87 -21.73 5.36 2.63
N ASN A 88 -21.07 6.49 2.90
CA ASN A 88 -21.56 7.84 2.64
C ASN A 88 -20.38 8.76 2.30
N GLU A 89 -20.68 9.90 1.69
CA GLU A 89 -19.68 10.87 1.23
C GLU A 89 -18.91 11.54 2.38
N ALA A 90 -19.53 11.69 3.56
CA ALA A 90 -18.89 12.35 4.70
C ALA A 90 -17.67 11.58 5.21
N ASP A 91 -17.74 10.25 5.29
CA ASP A 91 -16.61 9.40 5.68
C ASP A 91 -15.47 9.45 4.64
N LEU A 92 -15.80 9.57 3.36
CA LEU A 92 -14.84 9.73 2.27
C LEU A 92 -14.12 11.09 2.36
N ILE A 93 -14.87 12.17 2.54
CA ILE A 93 -14.34 13.52 2.76
C ILE A 93 -13.44 13.53 4.01
N GLU A 94 -13.90 12.91 5.10
CA GLU A 94 -13.11 12.84 6.33
C GLU A 94 -11.79 12.09 6.11
N TYR A 95 -11.81 10.94 5.44
CA TYR A 95 -10.59 10.18 5.11
C TYR A 95 -9.58 11.04 4.34
N PHE A 96 -10.02 11.68 3.25
CA PHE A 96 -9.13 12.51 2.44
C PHE A 96 -8.66 13.76 3.18
N SER A 97 -9.50 14.36 4.03
CA SER A 97 -9.09 15.50 4.88
C SER A 97 -7.98 15.16 5.87
N LYS A 98 -7.85 13.86 6.22
CA LYS A 98 -6.81 13.37 7.13
C LYS A 98 -5.54 12.94 6.43
N CYS A 99 -5.54 12.73 5.12
CA CYS A 99 -4.35 12.29 4.39
C CYS A 99 -3.24 13.36 4.44
N ASN A 100 -2.08 13.01 4.98
CA ASN A 100 -0.92 13.91 5.13
C ASN A 100 0.06 13.89 3.94
N SER A 101 -0.05 12.86 3.11
CA SER A 101 0.83 12.65 1.98
C SER A 101 0.16 11.70 0.99
N VAL A 102 0.78 11.54 -0.17
CA VAL A 102 0.39 10.55 -1.18
C VAL A 102 0.39 9.11 -0.65
N GLY A 103 1.08 8.82 0.46
CA GLY A 103 0.99 7.50 1.12
C GLY A 103 -0.38 7.22 1.72
N GLY A 104 -1.11 8.25 2.16
CA GLY A 104 -2.54 8.15 2.50
C GLY A 104 -3.44 7.90 1.28
N LEU A 105 -2.90 8.14 0.07
CA LEU A 105 -3.51 7.78 -1.21
C LEU A 105 -2.91 6.49 -1.77
N PHE A 106 -2.42 5.62 -0.89
CA PHE A 106 -1.90 4.29 -1.22
C PHE A 106 -0.63 4.27 -2.08
N SER A 107 0.13 5.35 -2.16
CA SER A 107 1.33 5.41 -3.02
C SER A 107 2.48 4.49 -2.60
N TYR A 108 2.40 3.85 -1.42
CA TYR A 108 3.46 3.01 -0.87
C TYR A 108 2.93 1.59 -0.64
N LEU A 109 3.35 0.69 -1.53
CA LEU A 109 2.86 -0.69 -1.65
C LEU A 109 2.87 -1.44 -0.32
N SER A 110 4.01 -1.46 0.37
CA SER A 110 4.24 -2.28 1.55
C SER A 110 3.34 -1.94 2.74
N SER A 111 2.66 -0.80 2.71
CA SER A 111 1.68 -0.41 3.74
C SER A 111 0.28 -0.99 3.52
N ILE A 112 0.05 -1.74 2.44
CA ILE A 112 -1.29 -2.07 1.94
C ILE A 112 -1.58 -3.55 2.14
N ILE A 113 -2.67 -3.82 2.83
CA ILE A 113 -3.29 -5.14 2.90
C ILE A 113 -4.71 -5.00 2.37
N VAL A 114 -5.11 -5.87 1.46
CA VAL A 114 -6.41 -5.78 0.78
C VAL A 114 -7.08 -7.13 0.71
N LYS A 115 -8.41 -7.17 0.88
CA LYS A 115 -9.18 -8.37 0.57
C LYS A 115 -9.05 -8.71 -0.90
N ARG A 116 -8.64 -9.94 -1.17
CA ARG A 116 -8.33 -10.39 -2.54
C ARG A 116 -9.55 -10.38 -3.44
N ASN A 117 -10.74 -10.71 -2.93
CA ASN A 117 -11.97 -10.64 -3.71
C ASN A 117 -12.31 -9.20 -4.11
N LYS A 118 -12.24 -8.24 -3.18
CA LYS A 118 -12.47 -6.81 -3.45
C LYS A 118 -11.52 -6.26 -4.50
N TRP A 119 -10.25 -6.69 -4.48
CA TRP A 119 -9.28 -6.37 -5.53
C TRP A 119 -9.68 -6.97 -6.88
N SER A 120 -10.05 -8.26 -6.89
CA SER A 120 -10.39 -9.00 -8.11
C SER A 120 -11.69 -8.51 -8.76
N ASP A 121 -12.62 -7.95 -7.98
CA ASP A 121 -13.88 -7.39 -8.46
C ASP A 121 -13.71 -6.06 -9.21
N VAL A 122 -12.54 -5.42 -9.12
CA VAL A 122 -12.26 -4.18 -9.85
C VAL A 122 -11.90 -4.49 -11.30
N ILE A 123 -12.70 -3.96 -12.22
CA ILE A 123 -12.34 -3.90 -13.64
C ILE A 123 -11.19 -2.90 -13.80
N PHE A 124 -9.99 -3.42 -14.04
CA PHE A 124 -8.79 -2.61 -14.22
C PHE A 124 -8.78 -1.91 -15.59
N ASP A 125 -8.43 -0.63 -15.60
CA ASP A 125 -8.21 0.14 -16.82
C ASP A 125 -6.73 0.06 -17.20
N GLU A 126 -6.44 -0.68 -18.27
CA GLU A 126 -5.09 -0.89 -18.78
C GLU A 126 -4.36 0.41 -19.16
N SER A 127 -5.05 1.55 -19.29
CA SER A 127 -4.39 2.85 -19.49
C SER A 127 -3.56 3.30 -18.28
N TYR A 128 -3.77 2.71 -17.09
CA TYR A 128 -2.97 2.97 -15.89
C TYR A 128 -1.67 2.16 -15.83
N ILE A 129 -1.45 1.26 -16.78
CA ILE A 129 -0.16 0.63 -16.97
C ILE A 129 0.91 1.66 -17.32
N GLY A 130 2.07 1.51 -16.70
CA GLY A 130 3.23 2.37 -16.93
C GLY A 130 3.27 3.57 -15.98
N THR A 131 2.25 3.74 -15.13
CA THR A 131 2.19 4.81 -14.12
C THR A 131 2.93 4.45 -12.83
N ALA A 132 3.30 3.19 -12.64
CA ALA A 132 3.76 2.63 -11.36
C ALA A 132 2.71 2.70 -10.21
N TYR A 133 1.46 3.09 -10.53
CA TYR A 133 0.36 3.28 -9.58
C TYR A 133 -0.89 2.44 -9.93
N ALA A 134 -0.74 1.31 -10.63
CA ALA A 134 -1.87 0.42 -10.92
C ALA A 134 -2.62 -0.04 -9.65
N HIS A 135 -1.90 -0.24 -8.55
CA HIS A 135 -2.49 -0.57 -7.24
C HIS A 135 -3.33 0.56 -6.66
N VAL A 136 -2.91 1.82 -6.84
CA VAL A 136 -3.65 3.00 -6.37
C VAL A 136 -4.98 3.10 -7.10
N TYR A 137 -4.99 2.88 -8.42
CA TYR A 137 -6.24 2.84 -9.19
C TYR A 137 -7.23 1.86 -8.58
N ILE A 138 -6.81 0.63 -8.31
CA ILE A 138 -7.68 -0.41 -7.77
C ILE A 138 -8.23 -0.02 -6.40
N LEU A 139 -7.37 0.46 -5.49
CA LEU A 139 -7.76 0.84 -4.14
C LEU A 139 -8.70 2.04 -4.13
N LEU A 140 -8.46 3.04 -4.98
CA LEU A 140 -9.36 4.18 -5.15
C LEU A 140 -10.72 3.75 -5.71
N ARG A 141 -10.76 2.79 -6.65
CA ARG A 141 -12.02 2.20 -7.13
C ARG A 141 -12.77 1.46 -6.02
N ILE A 142 -12.08 0.72 -5.15
CA ILE A 142 -12.70 0.02 -4.02
C ILE A 142 -13.37 1.01 -3.06
N ILE A 143 -12.69 2.10 -2.68
CA ILE A 143 -13.26 3.09 -1.75
C ILE A 143 -14.37 3.93 -2.41
N ASN A 144 -14.28 4.19 -3.71
CA ASN A 144 -15.25 5.00 -4.44
C ASN A 144 -16.54 4.23 -4.82
N ASN A 145 -16.55 2.90 -4.71
CA ASN A 145 -17.76 2.08 -4.94
C ASN A 145 -18.78 2.13 -3.78
N MET A 146 -18.54 2.96 -2.75
CA MET A 146 -19.47 3.30 -1.67
C MET A 146 -20.07 2.12 -0.85
N ASN A 147 -19.33 1.03 -0.74
CA ASN A 147 -19.67 -0.11 0.12
C ASN A 147 -18.40 -0.88 0.52
N SER A 148 -17.45 -0.15 1.09
CA SER A 148 -16.18 -0.71 1.54
C SER A 148 -15.69 -0.04 2.82
N THR A 149 -14.78 -0.72 3.49
CA THR A 149 -14.18 -0.29 4.75
C THR A 149 -12.67 -0.21 4.64
N LEU A 150 -12.08 0.80 5.27
CA LEU A 150 -10.65 0.93 5.43
C LEU A 150 -10.29 1.08 6.90
N GLN A 151 -9.44 0.19 7.39
CA GLN A 151 -8.85 0.28 8.71
C GLN A 151 -7.44 0.87 8.60
N TYR A 152 -7.29 2.12 9.06
CA TYR A 152 -5.98 2.72 9.23
C TYR A 152 -5.35 2.21 10.53
N ILE A 153 -4.11 1.75 10.45
CA ILE A 153 -3.29 1.28 11.56
C ILE A 153 -2.08 2.22 11.68
N SER A 154 -2.13 3.15 12.63
CA SER A 154 -1.08 4.15 12.88
C SER A 154 0.21 3.59 13.46
N LEU A 155 0.36 2.26 13.52
CA LEU A 155 1.58 1.59 13.97
C LEU A 155 2.45 1.29 12.74
N PRO A 156 3.78 1.50 12.83
CA PRO A 156 4.67 1.11 11.76
C PRO A 156 4.82 -0.41 11.72
N LEU A 157 4.11 -1.06 10.80
CA LEU A 157 4.19 -2.51 10.59
C LEU A 157 5.24 -2.90 9.54
N VAL A 158 5.82 -1.90 8.88
CA VAL A 158 6.85 -2.03 7.85
C VAL A 158 8.05 -1.17 8.21
N ASP A 159 9.26 -1.71 8.04
CA ASP A 159 10.50 -0.95 8.00
C ASP A 159 10.91 -0.77 6.54
N CYS A 160 10.94 0.49 6.11
CA CYS A 160 11.27 0.94 4.77
C CYS A 160 12.76 1.23 4.67
N ARG A 161 13.45 0.62 3.70
CA ARG A 161 14.84 0.98 3.41
C ARG A 161 14.87 2.32 2.68
N GLY A 162 15.37 3.35 3.34
CA GLY A 162 15.59 4.67 2.74
C GLY A 162 16.90 4.72 1.95
N ASP A 163 17.10 5.85 1.27
CA ASP A 163 18.32 6.19 0.53
C ASP A 163 18.74 5.14 -0.54
N ASN A 164 17.81 4.30 -0.98
CA ASN A 164 18.00 3.22 -1.95
C ASN A 164 17.32 3.50 -3.30
N ASP A 165 16.95 4.76 -3.57
CA ASP A 165 16.19 5.14 -4.76
C ASP A 165 17.02 4.92 -6.03
N THR A 166 16.87 3.74 -6.63
CA THR A 166 17.58 3.36 -7.85
C THR A 166 17.24 4.26 -9.05
N PHE A 167 16.12 4.99 -9.00
CA PHE A 167 15.69 5.93 -10.04
C PHE A 167 16.32 7.33 -9.87
N GLU A 168 16.90 7.65 -8.71
CA GLU A 168 17.65 8.92 -8.53
C GLU A 168 18.94 8.96 -9.35
N SER A 169 19.49 7.80 -9.74
CA SER A 169 20.71 7.70 -10.55
C SER A 169 20.62 8.43 -11.89
N ASN A 170 19.39 8.62 -12.40
CA ASN A 170 19.09 9.35 -13.64
C ASN A 170 18.64 10.81 -13.40
N GLY A 171 18.73 11.30 -12.16
CA GLY A 171 18.34 12.64 -11.74
C GLY A 171 16.86 12.76 -11.35
N LYS A 172 16.58 13.56 -10.31
CA LYS A 172 15.22 13.79 -9.77
C LYS A 172 14.18 14.22 -10.81
N ALA A 173 14.60 14.95 -11.85
CA ALA A 173 13.71 15.38 -12.93
C ALA A 173 13.25 14.22 -13.83
N ARG A 174 14.07 13.18 -14.03
CA ARG A 174 13.67 11.98 -14.80
C ARG A 174 12.79 11.05 -13.99
N ARG A 175 12.90 11.07 -12.66
CA ARG A 175 11.99 10.37 -11.75
C ARG A 175 10.54 10.85 -11.84
N ILE A 176 10.31 12.14 -12.13
CA ILE A 176 8.96 12.69 -12.36
C ILE A 176 8.34 12.21 -13.69
N LYS A 177 9.16 11.67 -14.62
CA LYS A 177 8.72 11.23 -15.95
C LYS A 177 8.38 9.74 -16.05
N ILE A 178 8.50 9.01 -14.94
CA ILE A 178 8.02 7.64 -14.79
C ILE A 178 6.53 7.74 -14.45
#